data_AF-A0A7V4FYQ8-F1
#
_entry.id   AF-A0A7V4FYQ8-F1
#
_cell.length_a   1.000
_cell.length_b   1.000
_cell.length_c   1.000
_cell.angle_alpha   90.00
_cell.angle_beta   90.00
_cell.angle_gamma   90.00
#
_symmetry.space_group_name_H-M   'P 1'
#
loop_
_entity.id
_entity.type
_entity.pdbx_description
1 polymer ?
#
loop_
_entity_poly.entity_id
_entity_poly.type
_entity_poly.pdbx_seq_one_letter_code
_entity_poly.pdbx_strand_id
1 'polypeptide(L)'
;MKISSLATMLILTTTICLGCGGGTDSPGKPFEIEGSWLFLGPTGSGHQITITSKSIKYKGTETDWESSWTIKKYDNDLDQFQIVFESGHGTYYPSGESFSGTYEATEMILSVQLAKGLDSYPQLKYPGSCTTDDLNPIPDCKLYMKQ
;
A
#
# COMPACT_ATOMS: atom_id res chain seq x y z
N MET A 1 15.61 42.04 -53.00
CA MET A 1 15.06 40.78 -53.57
C MET A 1 16.24 39.83 -53.79
N LYS A 2 16.13 38.57 -53.34
CA LYS A 2 17.13 37.46 -53.36
C LYS A 2 18.28 37.65 -52.35
N ILE A 3 18.37 36.98 -51.20
CA ILE A 3 18.34 35.54 -50.80
C ILE A 3 19.43 34.70 -51.48
N SER A 4 20.34 34.16 -50.65
CA SER A 4 20.85 32.76 -50.59
C SER A 4 22.36 32.72 -50.25
N SER A 5 22.77 32.43 -49.00
CA SER A 5 22.93 31.10 -48.33
C SER A 5 24.33 30.49 -48.58
N LEU A 6 25.25 30.56 -47.60
CA LEU A 6 25.66 29.57 -46.57
C LEU A 6 26.60 28.44 -47.06
N ALA A 7 27.79 28.40 -46.47
CA ALA A 7 28.54 27.16 -46.22
C ALA A 7 29.52 27.39 -45.05
N THR A 8 29.03 27.37 -43.81
CA THR A 8 29.89 27.23 -42.62
C THR A 8 29.58 25.88 -42.00
N MET A 9 30.52 24.97 -42.17
CA MET A 9 30.51 23.60 -41.67
C MET A 9 30.68 23.64 -40.15
N LEU A 10 29.58 23.53 -39.40
CA LEU A 10 29.62 23.36 -37.95
C LEU A 10 29.81 21.87 -37.65
N ILE A 11 30.96 21.53 -37.09
CA ILE A 11 31.29 20.19 -36.61
C ILE A 11 30.40 19.92 -35.39
N LEU A 12 29.48 18.97 -35.54
CA LEU A 12 28.63 18.47 -34.46
C LEU A 12 29.44 17.48 -33.62
N THR A 13 30.14 17.96 -32.60
CA THR A 13 30.65 17.11 -31.52
C THR A 13 29.47 16.67 -30.65
N THR A 14 28.95 15.48 -30.93
CA THR A 14 28.05 14.75 -30.03
C THR A 14 28.83 14.31 -28.80
N THR A 15 28.83 15.14 -27.77
CA THR A 15 29.19 14.71 -26.41
C THR A 15 28.05 13.83 -25.91
N ILE A 16 28.23 12.52 -26.01
CA ILE A 16 27.34 11.53 -25.41
C ILE A 16 27.52 11.65 -23.90
N CYS A 17 26.63 12.37 -23.23
CA CYS A 17 26.46 12.26 -21.77
C CYS A 17 25.86 10.89 -21.44
N LEU A 18 26.70 9.86 -21.51
CA LEU A 18 26.45 8.58 -20.87
C LEU A 18 26.56 8.77 -19.36
N GLY A 19 25.44 8.57 -18.66
CA GLY A 19 25.45 8.32 -17.22
C GLY A 19 24.99 9.48 -16.35
N CYS A 20 23.73 9.89 -16.48
CA CYS A 20 23.02 10.51 -15.37
C CYS A 20 21.60 9.94 -15.31
N GLY A 21 21.52 8.70 -14.84
CA GLY A 21 20.26 7.98 -14.62
C GLY A 21 20.37 7.07 -13.40
N GLY A 22 21.22 7.45 -12.44
CA GLY A 22 21.11 6.92 -11.08
C GLY A 22 19.92 7.62 -10.44
N GLY A 23 18.71 7.14 -10.74
CA GLY A 23 17.59 7.35 -9.84
C GLY A 23 18.03 6.74 -8.53
N THR A 24 18.57 7.57 -7.64
CA THR A 24 18.55 7.26 -6.22
C THR A 24 17.08 6.98 -5.94
N ASP A 25 16.74 5.72 -5.72
CA ASP A 25 15.56 5.35 -4.96
C ASP A 25 15.69 6.15 -3.67
N SER A 26 15.12 7.36 -3.66
CA SER A 26 14.83 8.03 -2.42
C SER A 26 14.10 6.98 -1.61
N PRO A 27 14.50 6.70 -0.35
CA PRO A 27 13.69 5.85 0.48
C PRO A 27 12.28 6.42 0.38
N GLY A 28 11.37 5.64 -0.22
CA GLY A 28 9.97 6.03 -0.30
C GLY A 28 9.54 6.42 1.10
N LYS A 29 8.63 7.40 1.23
CA LYS A 29 8.03 7.74 2.53
C LYS A 29 7.71 6.42 3.25
N PRO A 30 8.05 6.24 4.53
CA PRO A 30 7.77 4.99 5.19
C PRO A 30 6.27 4.66 5.05
N PHE A 31 5.92 3.38 4.91
CA PHE A 31 4.52 2.98 4.95
C PHE A 31 3.92 3.42 6.30
N GLU A 32 2.93 4.31 6.26
CA GLU A 32 2.48 5.08 7.45
C GLU A 32 1.49 4.34 8.34
N ILE A 33 0.90 3.24 7.86
CA ILE A 33 -0.03 2.44 8.66
C ILE A 33 0.76 1.63 9.70
N GLU A 34 0.57 1.98 10.97
CA GLU A 34 1.03 1.18 12.10
C GLU A 34 0.33 -0.20 12.11
N GLY A 35 1.08 -1.25 12.43
CA GLY A 35 0.55 -2.62 12.38
C GLY A 35 -0.60 -2.90 13.33
N SER A 36 -0.66 -2.22 14.46
CA SER A 36 -1.80 -2.27 15.39
C SER A 36 -3.14 -1.94 14.73
N TRP A 37 -3.12 -1.17 13.64
CA TRP A 37 -4.33 -0.72 12.94
C TRP A 37 -4.67 -1.51 11.70
N LEU A 38 -3.77 -2.34 11.18
CA LEU A 38 -4.10 -3.23 10.08
C LEU A 38 -4.05 -4.63 10.65
N PHE A 39 -5.19 -5.17 11.07
CA PHE A 39 -5.28 -6.56 11.50
C PHE A 39 -6.16 -7.34 10.53
N LEU A 40 -5.52 -8.22 9.76
CA LEU A 40 -6.14 -9.07 8.74
C LEU A 40 -6.31 -10.52 9.22
N GLY A 41 -6.22 -10.74 10.54
CA GLY A 41 -6.32 -12.04 11.18
C GLY A 41 -7.68 -12.29 11.86
N PRO A 42 -7.79 -13.41 12.60
CA PRO A 42 -9.00 -13.75 13.35
C PRO A 42 -9.24 -12.83 14.55
N THR A 43 -10.47 -12.38 14.75
CA THR A 43 -10.85 -11.65 15.96
C THR A 43 -10.76 -12.57 17.18
N GLY A 44 -10.09 -12.12 18.25
CA GLY A 44 -9.94 -12.86 19.51
C GLY A 44 -8.63 -13.65 19.57
N SER A 45 -8.08 -13.77 20.78
CA SER A 45 -6.68 -14.11 21.13
C SER A 45 -5.66 -12.98 20.88
N GLY A 46 -4.64 -12.92 21.73
CA GLY A 46 -3.52 -12.00 21.56
C GLY A 46 -2.73 -12.31 20.29
N HIS A 47 -2.13 -11.29 19.70
CA HIS A 47 -1.33 -11.45 18.49
C HIS A 47 -0.14 -10.48 18.50
N GLN A 48 0.93 -10.86 17.82
CA GLN A 48 2.08 -10.02 17.52
C GLN A 48 2.00 -9.58 16.07
N ILE A 49 2.27 -8.30 15.83
CA ILE A 49 2.31 -7.71 14.50
C ILE A 49 3.69 -7.10 14.29
N THR A 50 4.29 -7.38 13.15
CA THR A 50 5.52 -6.74 12.70
C THR A 50 5.31 -6.15 11.32
N ILE A 51 5.41 -4.83 11.22
CA ILE A 51 5.38 -4.10 9.95
C ILE A 51 6.76 -3.55 9.64
N THR A 52 7.18 -3.74 8.40
CA THR A 52 8.33 -3.06 7.80
C THR A 52 7.88 -2.31 6.57
N SER A 53 8.77 -1.57 5.90
CA SER A 53 8.46 -0.93 4.61
C SER A 53 8.16 -1.92 3.48
N LYS A 54 8.39 -3.23 3.69
CA LYS A 54 8.26 -4.27 2.67
C LYS A 54 7.30 -5.39 3.05
N SER A 55 6.94 -5.52 4.32
CA SER A 55 6.18 -6.69 4.77
C SER A 55 5.32 -6.43 5.99
N ILE A 56 4.25 -7.20 6.10
CA ILE A 56 3.37 -7.26 7.26
C ILE A 56 3.33 -8.72 7.72
N LYS A 57 3.65 -8.96 8.98
CA LYS A 57 3.63 -10.30 9.58
C LYS A 57 2.76 -10.31 10.81
N TYR A 58 1.89 -11.30 10.88
CA TYR A 58 1.04 -11.58 12.03
C TYR A 58 1.39 -12.94 12.61
N LYS A 59 1.36 -13.03 13.93
CA LYS A 59 1.53 -14.28 14.67
C LYS A 59 0.59 -14.32 15.86
N GLY A 60 -0.21 -15.37 15.99
CA GLY A 60 -1.01 -15.62 17.19
C GLY A 60 -0.12 -15.86 18.41
N THR A 61 -0.46 -15.29 19.56
CA THR A 61 0.31 -15.54 20.80
C THR A 61 -0.08 -16.85 21.47
N GLU A 62 -1.30 -17.31 21.24
CA GLU A 62 -1.88 -18.51 21.86
C GLU A 62 -2.28 -19.58 20.83
N THR A 63 -2.01 -19.33 19.55
CA THR A 63 -2.37 -20.21 18.44
C THR A 63 -1.15 -20.48 17.57
N ASP A 64 -1.24 -21.51 16.73
CA ASP A 64 -0.27 -21.75 15.65
C ASP A 64 -0.57 -20.88 14.41
N TRP A 65 -1.42 -19.87 14.52
CA TRP A 65 -1.74 -19.06 13.35
C TRP A 65 -0.61 -18.07 13.05
N GLU A 66 -0.20 -18.00 11.79
CA GLU A 66 0.67 -16.95 11.28
C GLU A 66 0.27 -16.53 9.86
N SER A 67 0.55 -15.29 9.50
CA SER A 67 0.47 -14.84 8.10
C SER A 67 1.56 -13.82 7.77
N SER A 68 2.10 -13.92 6.56
CA SER A 68 3.11 -13.02 6.00
C SER A 68 2.59 -12.44 4.69
N TRP A 69 2.83 -11.14 4.54
CA TRP A 69 2.35 -10.33 3.44
C TRP A 69 3.47 -9.44 2.95
N THR A 70 3.68 -9.33 1.64
CA THR A 70 4.54 -8.32 1.03
C THR A 70 3.76 -7.04 0.83
N ILE A 71 4.34 -5.89 1.17
CA ILE A 71 3.85 -4.60 0.71
C ILE A 71 4.41 -4.39 -0.70
N LYS A 72 3.56 -4.56 -1.70
CA LYS A 72 3.95 -4.44 -3.12
C LYS A 72 4.06 -2.99 -3.55
N LYS A 73 3.13 -2.16 -3.08
CA LYS A 73 3.06 -0.73 -3.39
C LYS A 73 2.34 -0.01 -2.26
N TYR A 74 2.72 1.22 -1.99
CA TYR A 74 1.92 2.17 -1.24
C TYR A 74 2.14 3.57 -1.78
N ASP A 75 1.18 4.44 -1.53
CA ASP A 75 1.23 5.86 -1.86
C ASP A 75 0.52 6.60 -0.71
N ASN A 76 1.30 7.17 0.20
CA ASN A 76 0.75 7.89 1.36
C ASN A 76 0.10 9.22 0.94
N ASP A 77 0.44 9.79 -0.22
CA ASP A 77 -0.20 11.03 -0.68
C ASP A 77 -1.60 10.75 -1.27
N LEU A 78 -1.88 9.48 -1.61
CA LEU A 78 -3.18 9.00 -2.09
C LEU A 78 -3.88 8.08 -1.09
N ASP A 79 -3.32 7.89 0.11
CA ASP A 79 -3.77 6.96 1.15
C ASP A 79 -4.09 5.55 0.64
N GLN A 80 -3.20 5.00 -0.19
CA GLN A 80 -3.41 3.75 -0.91
C GLN A 80 -2.29 2.75 -0.66
N PHE A 81 -2.61 1.46 -0.62
CA PHE A 81 -1.62 0.39 -0.50
C PHE A 81 -2.04 -0.90 -1.20
N GLN A 82 -1.05 -1.74 -1.51
CA GLN A 82 -1.20 -3.07 -2.06
C GLN A 82 -0.39 -4.04 -1.24
N ILE A 83 -1.04 -5.10 -0.77
CA ILE A 83 -0.42 -6.20 -0.05
C ILE A 83 -0.65 -7.50 -0.79
N VAL A 84 0.40 -8.31 -0.86
CA VAL A 84 0.40 -9.61 -1.51
C VAL A 84 0.57 -10.67 -0.43
N PHE A 85 -0.33 -11.64 -0.40
CA PHE A 85 -0.16 -12.78 0.48
C PHE A 85 1.10 -13.57 0.07
N GLU A 86 2.03 -13.77 1.01
CA GLU A 86 3.22 -14.59 0.78
C GLU A 86 2.98 -16.01 1.28
N SER A 87 2.58 -16.13 2.54
CA SER A 87 2.43 -17.40 3.23
C SER A 87 1.56 -17.24 4.46
N GLY A 88 0.97 -18.34 4.92
CA GLY A 88 0.26 -18.39 6.18
C GLY A 88 -0.02 -19.84 6.55
N HIS A 89 -0.06 -20.10 7.84
CA HIS A 89 -0.45 -21.40 8.38
C HIS A 89 -1.44 -21.22 9.54
N GLY A 90 -2.16 -22.29 9.86
CA GLY A 90 -3.33 -22.25 10.74
C GLY A 90 -4.64 -21.96 9.98
N THR A 91 -5.77 -22.26 10.61
CA THR A 91 -7.10 -22.26 9.99
C THR A 91 -7.77 -20.88 9.98
N TYR A 92 -7.40 -19.92 9.12
CA TYR A 92 -8.14 -18.64 8.98
C TYR A 92 -8.07 -17.96 7.60
N TYR A 93 -9.03 -17.06 7.34
CA TYR A 93 -9.20 -16.26 6.12
C TYR A 93 -8.85 -14.78 6.37
N PRO A 94 -8.27 -14.07 5.40
CA PRO A 94 -7.78 -14.57 4.12
C PRO A 94 -6.37 -15.16 4.26
N SER A 95 -6.27 -16.49 4.21
CA SER A 95 -5.03 -17.15 3.81
C SER A 95 -5.07 -17.25 2.29
N GLY A 96 -4.23 -16.49 1.59
CA GLY A 96 -4.03 -16.67 0.14
C GLY A 96 -4.40 -15.50 -0.78
N GLU A 97 -5.24 -14.55 -0.36
CA GLU A 97 -5.72 -13.49 -1.27
C GLU A 97 -4.84 -12.25 -1.17
N SER A 98 -4.50 -11.60 -2.28
CA SER A 98 -3.85 -10.27 -2.28
C SER A 98 -4.91 -9.17 -2.25
N PHE A 99 -4.58 -8.00 -1.71
CA PHE A 99 -5.52 -6.90 -1.54
C PHE A 99 -4.93 -5.56 -1.97
N SER A 100 -5.80 -4.72 -2.49
CA SER A 100 -5.59 -3.28 -2.57
C SER A 100 -6.43 -2.62 -1.50
N GLY A 101 -5.87 -1.62 -0.83
CA GLY A 101 -6.53 -0.89 0.23
C GLY A 101 -6.46 0.60 0.01
N THR A 102 -7.52 1.28 0.42
CA THR A 102 -7.52 2.72 0.67
C THR A 102 -7.77 2.93 2.15
N TYR A 103 -7.11 3.90 2.76
CA TYR A 103 -7.28 4.19 4.17
C TYR A 103 -7.48 5.67 4.42
N GLU A 104 -7.90 6.00 5.63
CA GLU A 104 -7.89 7.38 6.13
C GLU A 104 -7.71 7.32 7.64
N ALA A 105 -6.75 8.10 8.15
CA ALA A 105 -6.49 8.23 9.58
C ALA A 105 -7.03 9.58 10.07
N THR A 106 -8.02 9.54 10.96
CA THR A 106 -8.57 10.73 11.63
C THR A 106 -8.36 10.61 13.13
N GLU A 107 -7.38 11.35 13.66
CA GLU A 107 -7.00 11.38 15.08
C GLU A 107 -6.74 9.99 15.68
N MET A 108 -7.80 9.35 16.18
CA MET A 108 -7.79 8.04 16.86
C MET A 108 -8.44 6.93 16.04
N ILE A 109 -8.92 7.21 14.83
CA ILE A 109 -9.63 6.24 13.98
C ILE A 109 -8.87 6.05 12.66
N LEU A 110 -8.62 4.80 12.29
CA LEU A 110 -8.19 4.41 10.95
C LEU A 110 -9.35 3.66 10.31
N SER A 111 -9.86 4.22 9.22
CA SER A 111 -10.78 3.53 8.33
C SER A 111 -9.97 2.88 7.22
N VAL A 112 -10.17 1.58 7.00
CA VAL A 112 -9.54 0.84 5.90
C VAL A 112 -10.63 0.19 5.07
N GLN A 113 -10.60 0.43 3.76
CA GLN A 113 -11.43 -0.27 2.80
C GLN A 113 -10.53 -1.16 1.94
N LEU A 114 -10.82 -2.46 1.90
CA LEU A 114 -10.09 -3.42 1.08
C LEU A 114 -10.89 -3.79 -0.18
N ALA A 115 -10.17 -4.07 -1.26
CA ALA A 115 -10.65 -4.72 -2.47
C ALA A 115 -9.78 -5.95 -2.75
N LYS A 116 -10.42 -7.05 -3.10
CA LYS A 116 -9.73 -8.27 -3.52
C LYS A 116 -8.94 -8.02 -4.79
N GLY A 117 -7.71 -8.52 -4.84
CA GLY A 117 -6.81 -8.36 -5.98
C GLY A 117 -6.06 -7.03 -6.00
N LEU A 118 -5.34 -6.81 -7.09
CA LEU A 118 -4.38 -5.71 -7.25
C LEU A 118 -4.76 -4.72 -8.36
N ASP A 119 -5.94 -4.89 -8.94
CA ASP A 119 -6.35 -4.21 -10.17
C ASP A 119 -6.95 -2.81 -9.92
N SER A 120 -7.45 -2.55 -8.71
CA SER A 120 -8.10 -1.28 -8.36
C SER A 120 -8.05 -0.99 -6.87
N TYR A 121 -7.97 0.29 -6.52
CA TYR A 121 -8.14 0.76 -5.15
C TYR A 121 -9.62 1.07 -4.90
N PRO A 122 -10.22 0.55 -3.82
CA PRO A 122 -11.61 0.85 -3.50
C PRO A 122 -11.75 2.31 -3.07
N GLN A 123 -12.91 2.92 -3.32
CA GLN A 123 -13.19 4.26 -2.81
C GLN A 123 -13.55 4.18 -1.32
N LEU A 124 -12.84 4.97 -0.51
CA LEU A 124 -13.26 5.22 0.87
C LEU A 124 -14.54 6.07 0.84
N LYS A 125 -15.57 5.66 1.58
CA LYS A 125 -16.85 6.39 1.60
C LYS A 125 -16.74 7.62 2.49
N TYR A 126 -16.42 7.44 3.77
CA TYR A 126 -16.19 8.53 4.72
C TYR A 126 -15.39 8.01 5.93
N PRO A 127 -14.53 8.85 6.54
CA PRO A 127 -13.73 8.48 7.70
C PRO A 127 -14.61 8.06 8.87
N GLY A 128 -14.16 7.06 9.61
CA GLY A 128 -14.85 6.52 10.77
C GLY A 128 -16.13 5.73 10.46
N SER A 129 -16.47 5.48 9.20
CA SER A 129 -17.63 4.66 8.86
C SER A 129 -17.29 3.41 8.09
N CYS A 130 -17.74 2.28 8.65
CA CYS A 130 -17.85 1.02 7.93
C CYS A 130 -19.30 0.59 7.74
N THR A 131 -20.22 1.55 7.67
CA THR A 131 -21.60 1.31 7.27
C THR A 131 -21.97 2.21 6.10
N THR A 132 -22.86 1.75 5.23
CA THR A 132 -23.48 2.58 4.18
C THR A 132 -24.43 3.60 4.81
N ASP A 133 -24.99 4.50 4.00
CA ASP A 133 -26.04 5.44 4.44
C ASP A 133 -27.24 4.70 5.07
N ASP A 134 -27.55 3.50 4.58
CA ASP A 134 -28.59 2.61 5.13
C ASP A 134 -28.15 1.79 6.37
N LEU A 135 -27.04 2.14 7.01
CA LEU A 135 -26.44 1.46 8.17
C LEU A 135 -26.00 -0.01 7.93
N ASN A 136 -26.03 -0.49 6.70
CA ASN A 136 -25.52 -1.82 6.37
C ASN A 136 -23.99 -1.83 6.42
N PRO A 137 -23.33 -2.85 7.00
CA PRO A 137 -21.88 -2.96 6.97
C PRO A 137 -21.34 -2.92 5.55
N ILE A 138 -20.34 -2.08 5.30
CA ILE A 138 -19.64 -2.08 4.01
C ILE A 138 -18.75 -3.33 3.97
N PRO A 139 -18.90 -4.20 2.96
CA PRO A 139 -18.02 -5.36 2.81
C PRO A 139 -16.55 -4.94 2.80
N ASP A 140 -15.72 -5.70 3.49
CA ASP A 140 -14.26 -5.50 3.55
C ASP A 140 -13.80 -4.13 4.09
N CYS A 141 -14.70 -3.36 4.71
CA CYS A 141 -14.37 -2.19 5.50
C CYS A 141 -14.04 -2.60 6.94
N LYS A 142 -12.96 -2.05 7.49
CA LYS A 142 -12.55 -2.26 8.87
C LYS A 142 -12.25 -0.91 9.53
N LEU A 143 -12.87 -0.69 10.70
CA LEU A 143 -12.53 0.42 11.59
C LEU A 143 -11.56 -0.10 12.64
N TYR A 144 -10.47 0.63 12.81
CA TYR A 144 -9.51 0.39 13.87
C TYR A 144 -9.40 1.66 14.69
N MET A 145 -9.36 1.52 16.02
CA MET A 145 -9.16 2.64 16.94
C MET A 145 -7.82 2.46 17.63
N LYS A 146 -7.06 3.56 17.78
CA LYS A 146 -5.86 3.55 18.60
C LYS A 146 -6.25 3.17 20.03
N GLN A 147 -5.70 2.08 20.55
CA GLN A 147 -5.82 1.73 21.96
C GLN A 147 -4.92 2.61 22.83
#